data_AF-A0A6G1PCH7-F1
#
_entry.id   AF-A0A6G1PCH7-F1
#
_cell.length_a   1.000
_cell.length_b   1.000
_cell.length_c   1.000
_cell.angle_alpha   90.00
_cell.angle_beta   90.00
_cell.angle_gamma   90.00
#
_symmetry.space_group_name_H-M   'P 1'
#
loop_
_entity.id
_entity.type
_entity.pdbx_description
1 polymer ?
#
loop_
_entity_poly.entity_id
_entity_poly.type
_entity_poly.pdbx_seq_one_letter_code
_entity_poly.pdbx_strand_id
1 'polypeptide(L)'
;MLLLRTFAPWLLLGFLGGQVTAAPGRAQRLGDKAAETGRGKFTTRDQMQCTWASRDVGDTVKLSVKCENPEARHISLMCQYVAKPRSCPGYLSEPRAFWKQVARALKKLQGKVCTDERALVKAGMCKRAPFKLDKGNCSSDRGAPGSRSPGGASCLRCADCLHGSRGPPENC
;
A
#
# COMPACT_ATOMS: atom_id res chain seq x y z
N MET A 1 45.35 23.97 -39.52
CA MET A 1 45.02 25.31 -39.00
C MET A 1 44.45 25.15 -37.60
N LEU A 2 45.31 25.35 -36.60
CA LEU A 2 44.99 25.51 -35.17
C LEU A 2 44.22 26.82 -34.95
N LEU A 3 43.13 26.82 -34.18
CA LEU A 3 42.61 27.96 -33.38
C LEU A 3 41.67 27.35 -32.31
N LEU A 4 42.12 27.00 -31.11
CA LEU A 4 42.32 27.85 -29.91
C LEU A 4 41.06 28.59 -29.41
N ARG A 5 40.50 28.13 -28.28
CA ARG A 5 39.81 28.87 -27.18
C ARG A 5 39.04 27.84 -26.31
N THR A 6 39.51 27.28 -25.20
CA THR A 6 40.03 27.83 -23.94
C THR A 6 39.07 28.77 -23.17
N PHE A 7 38.67 28.29 -21.97
CA PHE A 7 38.17 29.00 -20.77
C PHE A 7 36.83 29.76 -20.92
N ALA A 8 35.95 29.88 -19.93
CA ALA A 8 36.13 29.83 -18.49
C ALA A 8 34.77 29.65 -17.76
N PRO A 9 34.79 29.37 -16.45
CA PRO A 9 33.72 28.85 -15.61
C PRO A 9 32.93 29.95 -14.87
N TRP A 10 31.97 29.53 -14.03
CA TRP A 10 31.28 30.33 -13.01
C TRP A 10 30.33 31.43 -13.50
N LEU A 11 29.03 31.10 -13.47
CA LEU A 11 28.01 32.04 -13.04
C LEU A 11 27.60 31.68 -11.61
N LEU A 12 28.38 32.20 -10.67
CA LEU A 12 27.99 32.44 -9.30
C LEU A 12 27.23 33.77 -9.25
N LEU A 13 25.98 33.73 -8.77
CA LEU A 13 25.33 34.66 -7.83
C LEU A 13 23.84 34.86 -8.16
N GLY A 14 23.02 34.31 -7.28
CA GLY A 14 21.60 34.59 -7.15
C GLY A 14 21.05 34.07 -5.83
N PHE A 15 21.85 34.15 -4.76
CA PHE A 15 21.40 33.87 -3.39
C PHE A 15 20.72 35.14 -2.86
N LEU A 16 19.41 35.22 -3.02
CA LEU A 16 18.57 36.11 -2.23
C LEU A 16 17.50 35.24 -1.55
N GLY A 17 17.57 35.25 -0.23
CA GLY A 17 16.78 34.40 0.65
C GLY A 17 15.28 34.67 0.57
N GLY A 18 14.52 33.59 0.48
CA GLY A 18 13.14 33.51 0.93
C GLY A 18 13.07 32.49 2.05
N GLN A 19 13.04 32.99 3.29
CA GLN A 19 12.86 32.15 4.47
C GLN A 19 11.42 31.64 4.54
N VAL A 20 11.31 30.31 4.60
CA VAL A 20 10.46 29.53 5.51
C VAL A 20 9.05 30.06 5.80
N THR A 21 8.04 29.54 5.09
CA THR A 21 6.72 29.22 5.68
C THR A 21 6.08 28.03 4.97
N ALA A 22 6.75 26.88 4.97
CA ALA A 22 6.06 25.63 4.70
C ALA A 22 5.38 25.19 6.00
N ALA A 23 4.11 25.56 6.22
CA ALA A 23 3.30 24.97 7.28
C ALA A 23 2.94 23.52 6.91
N PRO A 24 3.50 22.48 7.55
CA PRO A 24 3.12 21.09 7.30
C PRO A 24 2.13 20.66 8.39
N GLY A 25 1.09 21.45 8.66
CA GLY A 25 0.43 21.41 9.96
C GLY A 25 -0.52 20.23 10.20
N ARG A 26 -1.21 19.74 9.17
CA ARG A 26 -2.34 18.81 9.37
C ARG A 26 -2.21 17.45 8.68
N ALA A 27 -1.86 17.44 7.40
CA ALA A 27 -1.74 16.18 6.65
C ALA A 27 -0.54 15.34 7.11
N GLN A 28 0.59 15.99 7.42
CA GLN A 28 1.79 15.31 7.93
C GLN A 28 1.57 14.77 9.34
N ARG A 29 1.01 15.57 10.27
CA ARG A 29 0.70 15.10 11.64
C ARG A 29 -0.23 13.88 11.68
N LEU A 30 -1.26 13.83 10.82
CA LEU A 30 -2.15 12.68 10.75
C LEU A 30 -1.45 11.44 10.15
N GLY A 31 -0.62 11.64 9.12
CA GLY A 31 0.18 10.58 8.51
C GLY A 31 1.27 10.01 9.44
N ASP A 32 1.87 10.87 10.26
CA ASP A 32 2.89 10.47 11.24
C ASP A 32 2.32 9.62 12.38
N LYS A 33 1.17 10.01 12.95
CA LYS A 33 0.48 9.20 13.97
C LYS A 33 -0.09 7.90 13.42
N ALA A 34 -0.57 7.91 12.17
CA ALA A 34 -1.05 6.69 11.52
C ALA A 34 0.11 5.70 11.29
N ALA A 35 1.27 6.19 10.85
CA ALA A 35 2.47 5.37 10.72
C ALA A 35 3.00 4.86 12.07
N GLU A 36 2.90 5.63 13.16
CA GLU A 36 3.23 5.13 14.51
C GLU A 36 2.35 3.95 14.94
N THR A 37 1.09 3.91 14.49
CA THR A 37 0.09 2.92 14.90
C THR A 37 -0.10 1.77 13.89
N GLY A 38 0.77 1.67 12.88
CA GLY A 38 0.67 0.61 11.86
C GLY A 38 -0.63 0.67 11.06
N ARG A 39 -1.12 1.87 10.77
CA ARG A 39 -2.32 2.09 9.95
C ARG A 39 -2.14 3.26 9.00
N GLY A 40 -3.00 3.37 8.00
CA GLY A 40 -2.95 4.50 7.10
C GLY A 40 -3.95 4.42 5.96
N LYS A 41 -3.81 5.36 5.03
CA LYS A 41 -4.58 5.41 3.80
C LYS A 41 -3.72 5.92 2.64
N PHE A 42 -4.08 5.52 1.43
CA PHE A 42 -3.47 6.01 0.20
C PHE A 42 -4.48 5.92 -0.94
N THR A 43 -4.25 6.70 -1.99
CA THR A 43 -5.04 6.66 -3.22
C THR A 43 -4.20 6.01 -4.31
N THR A 44 -4.80 5.10 -5.08
CA THR A 44 -4.16 4.53 -6.27
C THR A 44 -4.27 5.47 -7.47
N ARG A 45 -3.54 5.18 -8.56
CA ARG A 45 -3.67 5.90 -9.83
C ARG A 45 -5.07 5.81 -10.42
N ASP A 46 -5.74 4.69 -10.18
CA ASP A 46 -7.13 4.43 -10.61
C ASP A 46 -8.17 5.09 -9.67
N GLN A 47 -7.74 6.09 -8.90
CA GLN A 47 -8.53 6.85 -7.92
C GLN A 47 -9.20 6.01 -6.81
N MET A 48 -8.84 4.74 -6.63
CA MET A 48 -9.33 3.94 -5.52
C MET A 48 -8.75 4.44 -4.21
N GLN A 49 -9.61 4.59 -3.20
CA GLN A 49 -9.23 4.97 -1.86
C GLN A 49 -8.96 3.70 -1.05
N CYS A 50 -7.70 3.49 -0.69
CA CYS A 50 -7.29 2.35 0.11
C CYS A 50 -6.98 2.75 1.55
N THR A 51 -7.45 1.97 2.51
CA THR A 51 -7.13 2.05 3.94
C THR A 51 -6.44 0.76 4.36
N TRP A 52 -5.53 0.85 5.33
CA TRP A 52 -4.83 -0.32 5.85
C TRP A 52 -4.59 -0.21 7.34
N ALA A 53 -4.52 -1.36 8.02
CA ALA A 53 -4.24 -1.45 9.44
C ALA A 53 -3.55 -2.77 9.78
N SER A 54 -2.62 -2.73 10.75
CA SER A 54 -1.93 -3.88 11.28
C SER A 54 -2.59 -4.44 12.54
N ARG A 55 -2.46 -5.74 12.72
CA ARG A 55 -2.85 -6.50 13.93
C ARG A 55 -1.80 -7.56 14.19
N ASP A 56 -1.27 -7.62 15.42
CA ASP A 56 -0.47 -8.73 15.87
C ASP A 56 -1.36 -9.97 16.09
N VAL A 57 -0.95 -11.12 15.57
CA VAL A 57 -1.60 -12.42 15.75
C VAL A 57 -0.51 -13.45 16.02
N GLY A 58 -0.30 -13.77 17.31
CA GLY A 58 0.79 -14.63 17.75
C GLY A 58 2.16 -14.03 17.42
N ASP A 59 2.97 -14.77 16.67
CA ASP A 59 4.29 -14.33 16.18
C ASP A 59 4.22 -13.63 14.81
N THR A 60 3.04 -13.55 14.21
CA THR A 60 2.80 -12.89 12.92
C THR A 60 2.14 -11.53 13.09
N VAL A 61 2.31 -10.68 12.09
CA VAL A 61 1.53 -9.45 11.94
C VAL A 61 0.71 -9.56 10.67
N LYS A 62 -0.59 -9.36 10.83
CA LYS A 62 -1.58 -9.30 9.76
C LYS A 62 -1.84 -7.85 9.38
N LEU A 63 -1.74 -7.55 8.10
CA LEU A 63 -1.93 -6.24 7.49
C LEU A 63 -3.18 -6.30 6.62
N SER A 64 -4.31 -5.83 7.15
CA SER A 64 -5.57 -5.77 6.41
C SER A 64 -5.60 -4.52 5.54
N VAL A 65 -5.99 -4.67 4.27
CA VAL A 65 -6.10 -3.58 3.29
C VAL A 65 -7.50 -3.61 2.70
N LYS A 66 -8.18 -2.46 2.70
CA LYS A 66 -9.49 -2.26 2.09
C LYS A 66 -9.39 -1.14 1.05
N CYS A 67 -9.74 -1.42 -0.19
CA CYS A 67 -9.76 -0.44 -1.28
C CYS A 67 -11.20 -0.26 -1.78
N GLU A 68 -11.62 0.99 -1.93
CA GLU A 68 -12.96 1.36 -2.39
C GLU A 68 -12.82 2.25 -3.62
N ASN A 69 -13.61 1.96 -4.67
CA ASN A 69 -13.73 2.86 -5.80
C ASN A 69 -14.85 3.89 -5.52
N PRO A 70 -14.56 5.20 -5.45
CA PRO A 70 -15.57 6.21 -5.20
C PRO A 70 -16.56 6.41 -6.37
N GLU A 71 -16.13 6.10 -7.60
CA GLU A 71 -16.94 6.25 -8.82
C GLU A 71 -17.82 5.01 -9.04
N ALA A 72 -17.26 3.81 -8.86
CA ALA A 72 -18.03 2.58 -8.84
C ALA A 72 -18.59 2.36 -7.43
N ARG A 73 -19.72 3.01 -7.14
CA ARG A 73 -20.56 2.69 -5.99
C ARG A 73 -20.69 1.17 -5.94
N HIS A 74 -20.20 0.52 -4.88
CA HIS A 74 -20.29 -0.93 -4.62
C HIS A 74 -19.18 -1.86 -5.16
N ILE A 75 -18.01 -1.37 -5.56
CA ILE A 75 -16.82 -2.25 -5.70
C ILE A 75 -15.82 -1.92 -4.60
N SER A 76 -15.82 -2.76 -3.56
CA SER A 76 -14.81 -2.71 -2.49
C SER A 76 -14.06 -4.03 -2.40
N LEU A 77 -12.73 -3.95 -2.41
CA LEU A 77 -11.82 -5.08 -2.27
C LEU A 77 -11.23 -5.06 -0.88
N MET A 78 -11.19 -6.21 -0.24
CA MET A 78 -10.48 -6.40 1.02
C MET A 78 -9.54 -7.60 0.92
N CYS A 79 -8.32 -7.43 1.41
CA CYS A 79 -7.35 -8.51 1.49
C CYS A 79 -6.46 -8.39 2.73
N GLN A 80 -5.69 -9.44 2.99
CA GLN A 80 -4.78 -9.49 4.12
C GLN A 80 -3.38 -9.89 3.69
N TYR A 81 -2.37 -9.19 4.19
CA TYR A 81 -0.98 -9.60 4.07
C TYR A 81 -0.43 -10.08 5.40
N VAL A 82 0.48 -11.05 5.39
CA VAL A 82 1.06 -11.64 6.59
C VAL A 82 2.58 -11.58 6.53
N ALA A 83 3.21 -11.19 7.65
CA ALA A 83 4.65 -11.22 7.85
C ALA A 83 5.01 -11.59 9.30
N LYS A 84 6.29 -11.86 9.56
CA LYS A 84 6.86 -11.98 10.91
C LYS A 84 7.85 -10.84 11.16
N PRO A 85 7.42 -9.58 11.34
CA PRO A 85 8.33 -8.46 11.47
C PRO A 85 9.17 -8.51 12.75
N ARG A 86 8.72 -9.23 13.78
CA ARG A 86 9.49 -9.46 15.02
C ARG A 86 10.78 -10.25 14.82
N SER A 87 10.93 -10.99 13.73
CA SER A 87 12.21 -11.66 13.39
C SER A 87 13.25 -10.69 12.82
N CYS A 88 12.89 -9.43 12.59
CA CYS A 88 13.75 -8.39 12.08
C CYS A 88 14.12 -7.40 13.20
N PRO A 89 15.41 -7.25 13.55
CA PRO A 89 15.84 -6.28 14.56
C PRO A 89 15.42 -4.83 14.24
N GLY A 90 15.46 -4.44 12.96
CA GLY A 90 15.08 -3.09 12.54
C GLY A 90 13.63 -2.71 12.87
N TYR A 91 12.71 -3.68 12.87
CA TYR A 91 11.33 -3.46 13.31
C TYR A 91 11.26 -3.18 14.82
N LEU A 92 12.04 -3.90 15.63
CA LEU A 92 12.06 -3.73 17.08
C LEU A 92 12.71 -2.40 17.49
N SER A 93 13.73 -1.96 16.77
CA SER A 93 14.42 -0.69 17.04
C SER A 93 13.63 0.53 16.58
N GLU A 94 13.03 0.50 15.38
CA GLU A 94 12.31 1.65 14.82
C GLU A 94 10.95 1.27 14.18
N PRO A 95 9.93 0.89 14.99
CA PRO A 95 8.62 0.47 14.47
C PRO A 95 7.95 1.54 13.61
N ARG A 96 8.11 2.82 13.96
CA ARG A 96 7.54 3.95 13.19
C ARG A 96 8.15 4.04 11.79
N ALA A 97 9.46 3.90 11.67
CA ALA A 97 10.14 3.95 10.39
C ALA A 97 9.80 2.72 9.53
N PHE A 98 9.63 1.54 10.16
CA PHE A 98 9.13 0.34 9.52
C PHE A 98 7.76 0.58 8.85
N TRP A 99 6.78 1.08 9.61
CA TRP A 99 5.44 1.33 9.09
C TRP A 99 5.40 2.42 8.02
N LYS A 100 6.27 3.44 8.10
CA LYS A 100 6.46 4.40 7.00
C LYS A 100 6.93 3.71 5.71
N GLN A 101 7.82 2.73 5.79
CA GLN A 101 8.27 1.97 4.62
C GLN A 101 7.16 1.06 4.06
N VAL A 102 6.39 0.41 4.93
CA VAL A 102 5.19 -0.38 4.54
C VAL A 102 4.17 0.48 3.80
N ALA A 103 3.85 1.66 4.34
CA ALA A 103 2.93 2.61 3.70
C ALA A 103 3.39 3.01 2.29
N ARG A 104 4.69 3.30 2.14
CA ARG A 104 5.30 3.62 0.84
C ARG A 104 5.27 2.43 -0.12
N ALA A 105 5.50 1.22 0.36
CA ALA A 105 5.45 0.01 -0.45
C ALA A 105 4.04 -0.26 -0.97
N LEU A 106 3.01 -0.15 -0.12
CA LEU A 106 1.60 -0.25 -0.53
C LEU A 106 1.26 0.75 -1.63
N LYS A 107 1.62 2.03 -1.43
CA LYS A 107 1.40 3.07 -2.45
C LYS A 107 2.14 2.77 -3.77
N LYS A 108 3.30 2.10 -3.73
CA LYS A 108 4.04 1.70 -4.94
C LYS A 108 3.39 0.55 -5.70
N LEU A 109 2.63 -0.32 -5.02
CA LEU A 109 1.94 -1.44 -5.65
C LEU A 109 0.75 -0.98 -6.52
N GLN A 110 0.12 0.16 -6.21
CA GLN A 110 -0.95 0.74 -7.03
C GLN A 110 -2.09 -0.29 -7.27
N GLY A 111 -2.56 -0.47 -8.51
CA GLY A 111 -3.60 -1.46 -8.86
C GLY A 111 -3.22 -2.94 -8.65
N LYS A 112 -1.98 -3.23 -8.23
CA LYS A 112 -1.55 -4.58 -7.85
C LYS A 112 -1.88 -4.94 -6.39
N VAL A 113 -2.27 -3.95 -5.58
CA VAL A 113 -2.69 -4.19 -4.20
C VAL A 113 -3.90 -5.12 -4.19
N CYS A 114 -3.86 -6.17 -3.37
CA CYS A 114 -4.85 -7.25 -3.31
C CYS A 114 -5.03 -8.10 -4.59
N THR A 115 -4.57 -7.65 -5.75
CA THR A 115 -4.74 -8.34 -7.04
C THR A 115 -3.58 -9.29 -7.35
N ASP A 116 -2.34 -8.86 -7.11
CA ASP A 116 -1.15 -9.63 -7.46
C ASP A 116 -0.62 -10.40 -6.24
N GLU A 117 -0.82 -11.71 -6.23
CA GLU A 117 -0.34 -12.61 -5.16
C GLU A 117 1.18 -12.63 -5.03
N ARG A 118 1.91 -12.29 -6.10
CA ARG A 118 3.37 -12.25 -6.11
C ARG A 118 3.90 -10.91 -5.64
N ALA A 119 3.05 -9.89 -5.56
CA ALA A 119 3.43 -8.57 -5.07
C ALA A 119 3.69 -8.60 -3.56
N LEU A 120 4.93 -8.27 -3.19
CA LEU A 120 5.38 -8.24 -1.81
C LEU A 120 5.38 -6.81 -1.27
N VAL A 121 4.80 -6.61 -0.09
CA VAL A 121 4.91 -5.35 0.65
C VAL A 121 6.20 -5.43 1.50
N LYS A 122 7.23 -4.71 1.07
CA LYS A 122 8.58 -4.79 1.65
C LYS A 122 8.91 -3.53 2.45
N ALA A 123 9.29 -3.70 3.71
CA ALA A 123 10.06 -2.70 4.44
C ALA A 123 11.55 -2.91 4.13
N GLY A 124 12.22 -1.89 3.61
CA GLY A 124 13.64 -1.95 3.24
C GLY A 124 14.57 -2.33 4.41
N MET A 125 14.21 -1.96 5.63
CA MET A 125 14.93 -2.36 6.85
C MET A 125 14.74 -3.84 7.22
N CYS A 126 13.71 -4.50 6.67
CA CYS A 126 13.36 -5.89 6.94
C CYS A 126 13.20 -6.69 5.65
N LYS A 127 14.29 -6.78 4.86
CA LYS A 127 14.30 -7.49 3.57
C LYS A 127 13.88 -8.97 3.66
N ARG A 128 14.16 -9.62 4.81
CA ARG A 128 13.87 -11.04 5.07
C ARG A 128 12.47 -11.31 5.62
N ALA A 129 11.71 -10.26 5.97
CA ALA A 129 10.34 -10.39 6.50
C ALA A 129 9.35 -9.58 5.66
N PRO A 130 9.22 -9.86 4.33
CA PRO A 130 8.23 -9.19 3.51
C PRO A 130 6.81 -9.65 3.89
N PHE A 131 5.85 -8.73 3.79
CA PHE A 131 4.43 -9.06 3.84
C PHE A 131 4.01 -9.73 2.53
N LYS A 132 3.43 -10.93 2.66
CA LYS A 132 2.91 -11.74 1.56
C LYS A 132 1.38 -11.73 1.60
N LEU A 133 0.74 -11.70 0.44
CA LEU A 133 -0.71 -11.77 0.36
C LEU A 133 -1.19 -13.15 0.86
N ASP A 134 -2.14 -13.15 1.79
CA ASP A 134 -2.80 -14.35 2.28
C ASP A 134 -4.01 -14.68 1.38
N LYS A 135 -3.88 -15.78 0.63
CA LYS A 135 -4.82 -16.15 -0.44
C LYS A 135 -6.19 -16.55 0.08
N GLY A 136 -6.30 -16.99 1.34
CA GLY A 136 -7.56 -17.45 1.93
C GLY A 136 -8.47 -16.34 2.44
N ASN A 137 -8.05 -15.07 2.39
CA ASN A 137 -8.73 -13.99 3.11
C ASN A 137 -8.99 -12.74 2.24
N CYS A 138 -9.25 -12.95 0.96
CA CYS A 138 -9.74 -11.91 0.05
C CYS A 138 -11.28 -11.93 0.00
N SER A 139 -11.90 -10.76 0.15
CA SER A 139 -13.36 -10.58 0.01
C SER A 139 -13.63 -9.38 -0.91
N SER A 140 -14.62 -9.52 -1.79
CA SER A 140 -15.09 -8.47 -2.69
C SER A 140 -16.61 -8.41 -2.55
N ASP A 141 -17.12 -7.36 -1.92
CA ASP A 141 -18.55 -7.14 -1.81
C ASP A 141 -19.02 -6.38 -3.06
N ARG A 142 -19.65 -7.10 -4.00
CA ARG A 142 -20.50 -6.46 -5.03
C ARG A 142 -21.89 -6.32 -4.45
N GLY A 143 -22.22 -5.11 -3.99
CA GLY A 143 -23.50 -4.85 -3.34
C GLY A 143 -24.69 -5.00 -4.30
N ALA A 144 -25.45 -6.10 -4.16
CA ALA A 144 -26.90 -6.08 -4.40
C ALA A 144 -27.59 -5.88 -3.05
N PRO A 145 -28.60 -4.99 -2.92
CA PRO A 145 -29.26 -4.78 -1.65
C PRO A 145 -30.21 -5.94 -1.35
N GLY A 146 -29.98 -6.64 -0.24
CA GLY A 146 -30.95 -7.57 0.34
C GLY A 146 -30.71 -9.05 0.04
N SER A 147 -29.64 -9.63 0.57
CA SER A 147 -29.73 -10.99 1.11
C SER A 147 -28.66 -11.22 2.16
N ARG A 148 -29.13 -11.57 3.36
CA ARG A 148 -28.29 -12.17 4.40
C ARG A 148 -28.19 -13.63 3.99
N SER A 149 -27.07 -14.07 3.41
CA SER A 149 -26.84 -15.49 3.14
C SER A 149 -25.48 -15.95 3.67
N PRO A 150 -25.45 -17.01 4.50
CA PRO A 150 -24.23 -17.65 4.98
C PRO A 150 -23.74 -18.61 3.90
N GLY A 151 -22.65 -18.25 3.22
CA GLY A 151 -22.10 -19.08 2.14
C GLY A 151 -21.13 -18.28 1.30
N GLY A 152 -20.00 -17.90 1.92
CA GLY A 152 -18.93 -17.22 1.20
C GLY A 152 -18.37 -18.15 0.13
N ALA A 153 -18.71 -17.91 -1.13
CA ALA A 153 -17.94 -18.43 -2.24
C ALA A 153 -16.54 -17.82 -2.13
N SER A 154 -15.62 -18.58 -1.55
CA SER A 154 -14.21 -18.23 -1.48
C SER A 154 -13.68 -18.14 -2.91
N CYS A 155 -13.48 -16.92 -3.43
CA CYS A 155 -12.75 -16.75 -4.70
C CYS A 155 -11.41 -17.49 -4.56
N LEU A 156 -11.15 -18.45 -5.45
CA LEU A 156 -9.88 -19.21 -5.48
C LEU A 156 -8.68 -18.29 -5.75
N ARG A 157 -8.89 -17.12 -6.36
CA ARG A 157 -7.90 -16.04 -6.52
C ARG A 157 -8.53 -14.66 -6.40
N CYS A 158 -7.83 -13.73 -5.75
CA CYS A 158 -8.31 -12.37 -5.53
C CYS A 158 -8.52 -11.57 -6.84
N ALA A 159 -7.77 -11.89 -7.90
CA ALA A 159 -7.90 -11.26 -9.21
C ALA A 159 -9.23 -11.58 -9.92
N ASP A 160 -9.85 -12.74 -9.63
CA ASP A 160 -11.05 -13.20 -10.30
C ASP A 160 -12.30 -12.42 -9.84
N CYS A 161 -12.29 -11.92 -8.60
CA CYS A 161 -13.41 -11.13 -8.09
C CYS A 161 -13.50 -9.73 -8.75
N LEU A 162 -12.44 -9.26 -9.43
CA LEU A 162 -12.34 -7.93 -10.03
C LEU A 162 -12.87 -7.84 -11.47
N HIS A 163 -12.75 -8.90 -12.25
CA HIS A 163 -12.97 -8.82 -13.71
C HIS A 163 -14.41 -9.07 -14.19
N GLY A 164 -15.36 -9.37 -13.29
CA GLY A 164 -16.71 -9.72 -13.71
C GLY A 164 -16.74 -11.08 -14.41
N SER A 165 -17.21 -12.11 -13.71
CA SER A 165 -17.32 -13.47 -14.22
C SER A 165 -18.10 -13.51 -15.54
N ARG A 166 -17.38 -13.61 -16.65
CA ARG A 166 -17.87 -14.17 -17.91
C ARG A 166 -17.00 -15.38 -18.24
N GLY A 167 -17.04 -16.36 -17.34
CA GLY A 167 -16.43 -17.68 -17.52
C GLY A 167 -17.44 -18.74 -17.09
N PRO A 168 -17.60 -19.83 -17.85
CA PRO A 168 -18.60 -20.85 -17.55
C PRO A 168 -18.24 -21.62 -16.27
N PRO A 169 -19.23 -22.19 -15.57
CA PRO A 169 -19.00 -22.98 -14.38
C PRO A 169 -18.46 -24.35 -14.80
N GLU A 170 -17.16 -24.59 -14.63
CA GLU A 170 -16.59 -25.92 -14.83
C GLU A 170 -16.09 -26.45 -13.47
N ASN A 171 -16.94 -27.31 -12.92
CA ASN A 171 -16.76 -28.34 -11.89
C ASN A 171 -16.01 -28.03 -10.58
N CYS A 172 -16.79 -28.07 -9.49
CA CYS A 172 -16.35 -28.46 -8.16
C CYS A 172 -15.91 -29.93 -8.10
#